data_AF-A0A813DJ61-F1
#
_entry.id   AF-A0A813DJ61-F1
#
_cell.length_a   1.000
_cell.length_b   1.000
_cell.length_c   1.000
_cell.angle_alpha   90.00
_cell.angle_beta   90.00
_cell.angle_gamma   90.00
#
_symmetry.space_group_name_H-M   'P 1'
#
loop_
_entity.id
_entity.type
_entity.pdbx_description
1 polymer ?
#
loop_
_entity_poly.entity_id
_entity_poly.type
_entity_poly.pdbx_seq_one_letter_code
_entity_poly.pdbx_strand_id
1 'polypeptide(L)'
;AEIQELLALFPDFTGDVPEEAKYWTKGDLELFLGSGGQLRPRETAKPEDLTCPLLSRARQRLAELRVSEATSEYASFCRHRSEHSAVHLLPAVSECTAVQRADRAPALLKVPVVVPRPKRWCGSDWTMDFWKRSQSNDWWRFRARSPAFEHDKKAADCADVEGSASEYVDYARVLQKMDPDCKQDSAVAFP
;
A
#
# COMPACT_ATOMS: atom_id res chain seq x y z
N ALA A 1 -15.70 -1.58 -24.15
CA ALA A 1 -17.08 -1.10 -23.98
C ALA A 1 -17.06 0.33 -23.49
N GLU A 2 -16.56 0.59 -22.29
CA GLU A 2 -16.59 1.91 -21.63
C GLU A 2 -15.89 3.06 -22.41
N ILE A 3 -14.69 2.86 -22.97
CA ILE A 3 -14.00 3.91 -23.76
C ILE A 3 -14.79 4.27 -25.02
N GLN A 4 -15.42 3.30 -25.69
CA GLN A 4 -16.20 3.58 -26.90
C GLN A 4 -17.52 4.30 -26.58
N GLU A 5 -18.15 3.98 -25.45
CA GLU A 5 -19.31 4.71 -24.95
C GLU A 5 -18.96 6.17 -24.64
N LEU A 6 -17.79 6.44 -24.05
CA LEU A 6 -17.30 7.80 -23.82
C LEU A 6 -16.97 8.52 -25.12
N LEU A 7 -16.30 7.88 -26.08
CA LEU A 7 -16.00 8.48 -27.39
C LEU A 7 -17.28 8.92 -28.12
N ALA A 8 -18.38 8.19 -27.98
CA ALA A 8 -19.67 8.59 -28.55
C ALA A 8 -20.23 9.90 -27.96
N LEU A 9 -19.82 10.27 -26.74
CA LEU A 9 -20.19 11.54 -26.09
C LEU A 9 -19.31 12.72 -26.56
N PHE A 10 -18.16 12.45 -27.18
CA PHE A 10 -17.21 13.44 -27.67
C PHE A 10 -16.94 13.24 -29.18
N PRO A 11 -17.95 13.45 -30.06
CA PRO A 11 -17.81 13.19 -31.50
C PRO A 11 -16.78 14.09 -32.19
N ASP A 12 -16.45 15.24 -31.58
CA ASP A 12 -15.47 16.20 -32.09
C ASP A 12 -14.03 15.80 -31.76
N PHE A 13 -13.81 14.73 -30.98
CA PHE A 13 -12.48 14.24 -30.66
C PHE A 13 -11.88 13.50 -31.87
N THR A 14 -10.80 14.05 -32.43
CA THR A 14 -10.09 13.48 -33.59
C THR A 14 -8.72 12.90 -33.23
N GLY A 15 -8.36 12.86 -31.95
CA GLY A 15 -7.06 12.35 -31.48
C GLY A 15 -7.03 10.83 -31.36
N ASP A 16 -5.83 10.28 -31.13
CA ASP A 16 -5.66 8.87 -30.79
C ASP A 16 -5.79 8.67 -29.27
N VAL A 17 -6.54 7.64 -28.87
CA VAL A 17 -6.61 7.21 -27.47
C VAL A 17 -5.44 6.27 -27.19
N PRO A 18 -4.53 6.61 -26.26
CA PRO A 18 -3.34 5.79 -26.01
C PRO A 18 -3.70 4.49 -25.28
N GLU A 19 -2.83 3.46 -25.38
CA GLU A 19 -3.13 2.13 -24.81
C GLU A 19 -3.31 2.16 -23.28
N GLU A 20 -2.57 3.03 -22.59
CA GLU A 20 -2.67 3.23 -21.14
C GLU A 20 -4.05 3.74 -20.68
N ALA A 21 -4.86 4.29 -21.58
CA ALA A 21 -6.17 4.85 -21.27
C ALA A 21 -7.16 3.82 -20.71
N LYS A 22 -6.92 2.52 -20.92
CA LYS A 22 -7.71 1.44 -20.30
C LYS A 22 -7.63 1.40 -18.78
N TYR A 23 -6.57 2.00 -18.21
CA TYR A 23 -6.35 2.08 -16.76
C TYR A 23 -6.76 3.43 -16.17
N TRP A 24 -7.19 4.39 -16.99
CA TRP A 24 -7.61 5.70 -16.53
C TRP A 24 -8.98 5.65 -15.87
N THR A 25 -9.25 6.60 -14.98
CA THR A 25 -10.60 6.76 -14.43
C THR A 25 -11.52 7.35 -15.50
N LYS A 26 -12.84 7.22 -15.29
CA LYS A 26 -13.84 7.83 -16.19
C LYS A 26 -13.64 9.35 -16.29
N GLY A 27 -13.36 10.03 -15.18
CA GLY A 27 -13.14 11.48 -15.16
C GLY A 27 -11.89 11.91 -15.93
N ASP A 28 -10.80 11.14 -15.83
CA ASP A 28 -9.57 11.41 -16.61
C ASP A 28 -9.80 11.23 -18.12
N LEU A 29 -10.56 10.20 -18.50
CA LEU A 29 -10.96 9.97 -19.89
C LEU A 29 -11.84 11.12 -20.41
N GLU A 30 -12.85 11.55 -19.65
CA GLU A 30 -13.69 12.69 -20.01
C GLU A 30 -12.88 13.99 -20.17
N LEU A 31 -11.92 14.23 -19.26
CA LEU A 31 -11.03 15.39 -19.33
C LEU A 31 -10.12 15.34 -20.57
N PHE A 32 -9.54 14.18 -20.87
CA PHE A 32 -8.69 13.98 -22.03
C PHE A 32 -9.47 14.18 -23.34
N LEU A 33 -10.63 13.54 -23.47
CA LEU A 33 -11.47 13.64 -24.65
C LEU A 33 -12.01 15.07 -24.83
N GLY A 34 -12.52 15.69 -23.76
CA GLY A 34 -13.04 17.07 -23.78
C GLY A 34 -11.97 18.13 -24.06
N SER A 35 -10.69 17.83 -23.82
CA SER A 35 -9.56 18.70 -24.15
C SER A 35 -8.93 18.45 -25.52
N GLY A 36 -9.52 17.57 -26.35
CA GLY A 36 -8.93 17.22 -27.64
C GLY A 36 -7.60 16.46 -27.51
N GLY A 37 -7.38 15.79 -26.38
CA GLY A 37 -6.17 15.01 -26.11
C GLY A 37 -5.00 15.79 -25.50
N GLN A 38 -5.22 17.05 -25.10
CA GLN A 38 -4.18 17.90 -24.55
C GLN A 38 -3.94 17.64 -23.04
N LEU A 39 -5.00 17.38 -22.29
CA LEU A 39 -4.93 17.15 -20.84
C LEU A 39 -4.89 15.66 -20.56
N ARG A 40 -3.73 15.17 -20.09
CA ARG A 40 -3.56 13.79 -19.63
C ARG A 40 -3.67 13.71 -18.10
N PRO A 41 -4.08 12.56 -17.54
CA PRO A 41 -3.95 12.32 -16.11
C PRO A 41 -2.51 12.54 -15.66
N ARG A 42 -2.35 13.09 -14.46
CA ARG A 42 -1.05 13.46 -13.91
C ARG A 42 -0.20 12.21 -13.74
N GLU A 43 0.94 12.14 -14.43
CA GLU A 43 1.93 11.08 -14.20
C GLU A 43 2.43 11.18 -12.75
N THR A 44 2.12 10.15 -11.95
CA THR A 44 2.51 10.09 -10.53
C THR A 44 3.94 9.61 -10.34
N ALA A 45 4.49 8.85 -11.29
CA ALA A 45 5.85 8.35 -11.26
C ALA A 45 6.74 9.11 -12.25
N LYS A 46 7.87 9.65 -11.77
CA LYS A 46 8.89 10.25 -12.62
C LYS A 46 9.81 9.16 -13.17
N PRO A 47 10.42 9.32 -14.36
CA PRO A 47 11.39 8.37 -14.91
C PRO A 47 12.60 8.10 -14.00
N GLU A 48 12.90 9.03 -13.10
CA GLU A 48 14.01 8.97 -12.14
C GLU A 48 13.66 8.19 -10.86
N ASP A 49 12.40 7.78 -10.71
CA ASP A 49 11.94 7.08 -9.52
C ASP A 49 12.50 5.66 -9.46
N LEU A 50 13.09 5.31 -8.32
CA LEU A 50 13.58 3.96 -8.09
C LEU A 50 12.40 2.97 -8.13
N THR A 51 12.61 1.85 -8.79
CA THR A 51 11.59 0.80 -8.90
C THR A 51 12.19 -0.58 -8.64
N CYS A 52 11.31 -1.53 -8.32
CA CYS A 52 11.63 -2.95 -8.22
C CYS A 52 10.45 -3.79 -8.74
N PRO A 53 10.64 -5.10 -9.01
CA PRO A 53 9.59 -5.95 -9.60
C PRO A 53 8.29 -5.99 -8.78
N LEU A 54 8.38 -6.00 -7.44
CA LEU A 54 7.19 -5.98 -6.59
C LEU A 54 6.46 -4.64 -6.67
N LEU A 55 7.19 -3.51 -6.62
CA LEU A 55 6.59 -2.18 -6.75
C LEU A 55 5.90 -1.99 -8.11
N SER A 56 6.53 -2.45 -9.20
CA SER A 56 5.93 -2.40 -10.54
C SER A 56 4.61 -3.18 -10.60
N ARG A 57 4.57 -4.38 -10.03
CA ARG A 57 3.33 -5.18 -9.97
C ARG A 57 2.27 -4.54 -9.07
N ALA A 58 2.66 -3.96 -7.94
CA ALA A 58 1.73 -3.25 -7.07
C ALA A 58 1.10 -2.04 -7.76
N ARG A 59 1.91 -1.21 -8.44
CA ARG A 59 1.43 -0.08 -9.25
C ARG A 59 0.51 -0.52 -10.38
N GLN A 60 0.88 -1.58 -11.10
CA GLN A 60 0.02 -2.14 -12.13
C GLN A 60 -1.32 -2.60 -11.53
N ARG A 61 -1.28 -3.29 -10.38
CA ARG A 61 -2.50 -3.78 -9.73
C ARG A 61 -3.42 -2.65 -9.29
N LEU A 62 -2.87 -1.55 -8.76
CA LEU A 62 -3.66 -0.36 -8.44
C LEU A 62 -4.28 0.29 -9.68
N ALA A 63 -3.52 0.38 -10.76
CA ALA A 63 -4.00 0.93 -12.03
C ALA A 63 -5.15 0.09 -12.61
N GLU A 64 -5.05 -1.25 -12.53
CA GLU A 64 -6.14 -2.17 -12.90
C GLU A 64 -7.40 -1.96 -12.05
N LEU A 65 -7.22 -1.64 -10.76
CA LEU A 65 -8.31 -1.32 -9.83
C LEU A 65 -8.79 0.13 -9.93
N ARG A 66 -8.17 0.95 -10.79
CA ARG A 66 -8.45 2.39 -10.98
C ARG A 66 -8.37 3.19 -9.68
N VAL A 67 -7.41 2.85 -8.82
CA VAL A 67 -7.13 3.60 -7.59
C VAL A 67 -6.24 4.79 -7.94
N SER A 68 -6.81 6.00 -7.93
CA SER A 68 -6.12 7.24 -8.31
C SER A 68 -5.79 8.16 -7.14
N GLU A 69 -6.30 7.88 -5.94
CA GLU A 69 -6.09 8.70 -4.75
C GLU A 69 -5.75 7.85 -3.52
N ALA A 70 -5.17 8.50 -2.52
CA ALA A 70 -4.94 7.88 -1.22
C ALA A 70 -6.27 7.50 -0.58
N THR A 71 -6.34 6.28 -0.03
CA THR A 71 -7.53 5.82 0.68
C THR A 71 -7.69 6.60 1.99
N SER A 72 -8.91 6.62 2.53
CA SER A 72 -9.20 7.27 3.82
C SER A 72 -8.33 6.72 4.96
N GLU A 73 -8.06 5.43 4.91
CA GLU A 73 -7.24 4.66 5.83
C GLU A 73 -5.79 5.11 5.76
N TYR A 74 -5.22 5.22 4.54
CA TYR A 74 -3.86 5.71 4.34
C TYR A 74 -3.71 7.14 4.83
N ALA A 75 -4.65 8.01 4.46
CA ALA A 75 -4.65 9.41 4.90
C ALA A 75 -4.73 9.54 6.43
N SER A 76 -5.54 8.69 7.08
CA SER A 76 -5.63 8.64 8.54
C SER A 76 -4.35 8.12 9.18
N PHE A 77 -3.69 7.13 8.57
CA PHE A 77 -2.41 6.62 9.03
C PHE A 77 -1.29 7.65 8.94
N CYS A 78 -1.13 8.31 7.81
CA CYS A 78 -0.13 9.37 7.62
C CYS A 78 -0.33 10.51 8.64
N ARG A 79 -1.59 10.93 8.82
CA ARG A 79 -1.96 11.93 9.83
C ARG A 79 -1.59 11.48 11.23
N HIS A 80 -1.99 10.27 11.62
CA HIS A 80 -1.67 9.71 12.93
C HIS A 80 -0.15 9.61 13.16
N ARG A 81 0.63 9.16 12.17
CA ARG A 81 2.09 9.11 12.28
C ARG A 81 2.71 10.50 12.46
N SER A 82 2.14 11.52 11.81
CA SER A 82 2.60 12.91 11.96
C SER A 82 2.23 13.52 13.33
N GLU A 83 1.08 13.14 13.88
CA GLU A 83 0.57 13.63 15.17
C GLU A 83 1.13 12.83 16.37
N HIS A 84 1.43 11.55 16.16
CA HIS A 84 1.84 10.59 17.17
C HIS A 84 3.06 9.78 16.68
N SER A 85 4.18 9.92 17.36
CA SER A 85 5.40 9.14 17.08
C SER A 85 5.30 7.67 17.53
N ALA A 86 4.20 7.28 18.17
CA ALA A 86 4.07 6.03 18.88
C ALA A 86 3.11 5.06 18.18
N VAL A 87 3.69 4.05 17.52
CA VAL A 87 2.98 3.00 16.74
C VAL A 87 1.95 2.20 17.56
N HIS A 88 2.11 2.13 18.89
CA HIS A 88 1.16 1.43 19.75
C HIS A 88 -0.18 2.16 19.93
N LEU A 89 -0.28 3.41 19.45
CA LEU A 89 -1.52 4.18 19.42
C LEU A 89 -2.33 3.93 18.13
N LEU A 90 -1.85 3.02 17.27
CA LEU A 90 -2.60 2.66 16.09
C LEU A 90 -3.91 1.94 16.46
N PRO A 91 -5.01 2.26 15.77
CA PRO A 91 -6.27 1.55 15.89
C PRO A 91 -6.07 0.05 15.61
N ALA A 92 -6.82 -0.80 16.30
CA ALA A 92 -6.68 -2.26 16.33
C ALA A 92 -5.52 -2.83 17.17
N VAL A 93 -4.60 -2.02 17.70
CA VAL A 93 -3.72 -2.47 18.78
C VAL A 93 -4.56 -2.55 20.06
N SER A 94 -5.07 -3.75 20.36
CA SER A 94 -5.85 -3.97 21.58
C SER A 94 -5.04 -3.61 22.82
N GLU A 95 -5.70 -3.05 23.84
CA GLU A 95 -5.08 -2.84 25.15
C GLU A 95 -4.50 -4.18 25.64
N CYS A 96 -3.19 -4.20 25.81
CA CYS A 96 -2.46 -5.39 26.21
C CYS A 96 -2.16 -5.32 27.71
N THR A 97 -2.41 -6.41 28.43
CA THR A 97 -1.99 -6.51 29.84
C THR A 97 -0.58 -7.08 29.91
N ALA A 98 0.36 -6.32 30.47
CA ALA A 98 1.71 -6.83 30.71
C ALA A 98 1.71 -7.86 31.84
N VAL A 99 2.28 -9.04 31.61
CA VAL A 99 2.46 -10.08 32.64
C VAL A 99 3.93 -10.49 32.68
N GLN A 100 4.53 -10.58 33.87
CA GLN A 100 5.98 -10.83 33.98
C GLN A 100 6.42 -12.17 33.40
N ARG A 101 5.54 -13.18 33.43
CA ARG A 101 5.79 -14.55 32.96
C ARG A 101 4.49 -15.15 32.44
N ALA A 102 4.60 -16.11 31.51
CA ALA A 102 3.44 -16.75 30.88
C ALA A 102 2.57 -17.53 31.89
N ASP A 103 3.19 -18.13 32.90
CA ASP A 103 2.51 -18.85 34.00
C ASP A 103 1.74 -17.93 34.96
N ARG A 104 1.97 -16.61 34.88
CA ARG A 104 1.23 -15.58 35.63
C ARG A 104 0.10 -14.95 34.81
N ALA A 105 -0.16 -15.43 33.60
CA ALA A 105 -1.29 -14.99 32.82
C ALA A 105 -2.61 -15.41 33.52
N PRO A 106 -3.67 -14.59 33.50
CA PRO A 106 -4.97 -14.98 34.03
C PRO A 106 -5.47 -16.28 33.40
N ALA A 107 -6.12 -17.15 34.18
CA ALA A 107 -6.68 -18.40 33.67
C ALA A 107 -7.70 -18.18 32.52
N LEU A 108 -8.38 -17.03 32.52
CA LEU A 108 -9.25 -16.58 31.44
C LEU A 108 -8.70 -15.29 30.82
N LEU A 109 -8.22 -15.37 29.58
CA LEU A 109 -7.70 -14.23 28.83
C LEU A 109 -8.86 -13.46 28.18
N LYS A 110 -9.27 -12.36 28.81
CA LYS A 110 -10.26 -11.41 28.24
C LYS A 110 -9.64 -10.39 27.28
N VAL A 111 -8.33 -10.16 27.39
CA VAL A 111 -7.54 -9.25 26.56
C VAL A 111 -6.17 -9.90 26.29
N PRO A 112 -5.48 -9.53 25.20
CA PRO A 112 -4.13 -10.01 24.93
C PRO A 112 -3.17 -9.69 26.08
N VAL A 113 -2.21 -10.59 26.33
CA VAL A 113 -1.15 -10.39 27.32
C VAL A 113 0.22 -10.29 26.65
N VAL A 114 1.04 -9.36 27.13
CA VAL A 114 2.44 -9.23 26.68
C VAL A 114 3.35 -9.82 27.76
N VAL A 115 4.10 -10.86 27.37
CA VAL A 115 5.11 -11.49 28.22
C VAL A 115 6.49 -10.96 27.83
N PRO A 116 7.29 -10.41 28.76
CA PRO A 116 8.67 -10.00 28.50
C PRO A 116 9.48 -11.16 27.91
N ARG A 117 10.20 -10.88 26.82
CA ARG A 117 10.98 -11.91 26.11
C ARG A 117 12.12 -12.45 27.00
N PRO A 118 12.45 -13.76 26.89
CA PRO A 118 13.75 -14.25 27.32
C PRO A 118 14.87 -13.60 26.50
N LYS A 119 16.05 -13.41 27.10
CA LYS A 119 17.19 -12.65 26.53
C LYS A 119 17.69 -13.12 25.15
N ARG A 120 17.34 -14.33 24.70
CA ARG A 120 17.68 -14.87 23.37
C ARG A 120 16.53 -15.71 22.83
N TRP A 121 15.83 -15.17 21.84
CA TRP A 121 14.82 -15.90 21.06
C TRP A 121 15.43 -16.15 19.68
N CYS A 122 15.28 -17.36 19.12
CA CYS A 122 15.85 -17.70 17.81
C CYS A 122 15.34 -16.82 16.66
N GLY A 123 14.20 -16.16 16.84
CA GLY A 123 13.67 -15.17 15.89
C GLY A 123 14.32 -13.79 15.97
N SER A 124 15.25 -13.53 16.90
CA SER A 124 15.95 -12.23 16.98
C SER A 124 16.74 -11.91 15.72
N ASP A 125 17.19 -12.95 15.00
CA ASP A 125 18.05 -12.81 13.83
C ASP A 125 17.22 -12.78 12.53
N TRP A 126 15.89 -12.80 12.60
CA TRP A 126 14.98 -12.77 11.45
C TRP A 126 14.86 -11.35 10.87
N THR A 127 15.98 -10.81 10.43
CA THR A 127 16.08 -9.52 9.74
C THR A 127 15.69 -9.63 8.26
N MET A 128 15.54 -8.50 7.56
CA MET A 128 15.35 -8.50 6.10
C MET A 128 16.48 -9.26 5.37
N ASP A 129 17.73 -9.15 5.85
CA ASP A 129 18.85 -9.90 5.26
C ASP A 129 18.75 -11.40 5.54
N PHE A 130 18.20 -11.80 6.69
CA PHE A 130 17.89 -13.20 6.95
C PHE A 130 16.88 -13.72 5.94
N TRP A 131 15.75 -13.03 5.76
CA TRP A 131 14.70 -13.43 4.81
C TRP A 131 15.18 -13.46 3.36
N LYS A 132 16.02 -12.50 2.98
CA LYS A 132 16.65 -12.46 1.64
C LYS A 132 17.56 -13.67 1.39
N ARG A 133 18.24 -14.18 2.43
CA ARG A 133 19.10 -15.37 2.34
C ARG A 133 18.35 -16.69 2.48
N SER A 134 17.29 -16.74 3.27
CA SER A 134 16.68 -18.00 3.70
C SER A 134 15.68 -18.59 2.71
N GLN A 135 15.11 -17.81 1.78
CA GLN A 135 13.98 -18.24 0.94
C GLN A 135 13.96 -17.60 -0.45
N SER A 136 14.91 -17.95 -1.31
CA SER A 136 15.08 -17.22 -2.58
C SER A 136 13.98 -17.45 -3.62
N ASN A 137 13.16 -18.51 -3.54
CA ASN A 137 12.26 -18.90 -4.65
C ASN A 137 10.80 -19.20 -4.28
N ASP A 138 10.41 -19.08 -3.00
CA ASP A 138 9.01 -19.29 -2.64
C ASP A 138 8.17 -18.08 -3.08
N TRP A 139 7.00 -18.37 -3.65
CA TRP A 139 6.01 -17.36 -4.00
C TRP A 139 5.08 -17.10 -2.83
N TRP A 140 4.98 -15.83 -2.47
CA TRP A 140 4.24 -15.30 -1.34
C TRP A 140 3.17 -14.36 -1.87
N ARG A 141 2.08 -14.26 -1.13
CA ARG A 141 1.06 -13.24 -1.35
C ARG A 141 1.34 -12.08 -0.42
N PHE A 142 1.78 -10.96 -0.99
CA PHE A 142 1.89 -9.69 -0.29
C PHE A 142 0.56 -8.97 -0.35
N ARG A 143 0.24 -8.28 0.74
CA ARG A 143 -0.97 -7.48 0.83
C ARG A 143 -0.58 -6.04 1.10
N ALA A 144 -0.77 -5.19 0.11
CA ALA A 144 -0.75 -3.75 0.29
C ALA A 144 -2.03 -3.37 1.03
N ARG A 145 -1.89 -2.80 2.23
CA ARG A 145 -3.01 -2.42 3.07
C ARG A 145 -2.65 -1.22 3.94
N SER A 146 -3.54 -0.25 3.98
CA SER A 146 -3.46 0.83 4.94
C SER A 146 -3.96 0.39 6.32
N PRO A 147 -3.33 0.83 7.42
CA PRO A 147 -3.89 0.64 8.75
C PRO A 147 -5.27 1.28 8.85
N ALA A 148 -6.28 0.52 9.29
CA ALA A 148 -7.66 0.98 9.39
C ALA A 148 -7.97 1.54 10.79
N PHE A 149 -8.60 2.73 10.85
CA PHE A 149 -9.08 3.39 12.06
C PHE A 149 -10.52 3.03 12.39
N GLU A 150 -10.94 3.21 13.65
CA GLU A 150 -12.30 2.89 14.12
C GLU A 150 -13.41 3.59 13.32
N HIS A 151 -13.08 4.71 12.67
CA HIS A 151 -14.01 5.48 11.82
C HIS A 151 -14.03 5.04 10.35
N ASP A 152 -13.12 4.16 9.94
CA ASP A 152 -12.99 3.68 8.56
C ASP A 152 -13.97 2.51 8.31
N LYS A 153 -15.26 2.86 8.28
CA LYS A 153 -16.38 1.89 8.14
C LYS A 153 -16.39 1.12 6.81
N LYS A 154 -15.43 1.37 5.91
CA LYS A 154 -15.27 0.71 4.61
C LYS A 154 -13.79 0.40 4.28
N ALA A 155 -13.02 -0.10 5.25
CA ALA A 155 -11.64 -0.55 5.01
C ALA A 155 -11.56 -1.67 3.95
N ALA A 156 -11.35 -1.27 2.70
CA ALA A 156 -11.43 -2.11 1.51
C ALA A 156 -10.19 -1.98 0.60
N ASP A 157 -9.15 -1.26 1.01
CA ASP A 157 -7.90 -1.16 0.25
C ASP A 157 -6.97 -2.33 0.56
N CYS A 158 -7.33 -3.49 0.03
CA CYS A 158 -6.45 -4.64 -0.03
C CYS A 158 -6.13 -4.92 -1.50
N ALA A 159 -4.90 -4.61 -1.91
CA ALA A 159 -4.36 -5.13 -3.15
C ALA A 159 -3.42 -6.30 -2.82
N ASP A 160 -3.83 -7.50 -3.21
CA ASP A 160 -2.96 -8.67 -3.12
C ASP A 160 -2.04 -8.69 -4.36
N VAL A 161 -0.74 -8.78 -4.11
CA VAL A 161 0.32 -8.85 -5.13
C VAL A 161 1.19 -10.05 -4.81
N GLU A 162 1.44 -10.89 -5.79
CA GLU A 162 2.30 -12.06 -5.60
C GLU A 162 3.76 -11.68 -5.85
N GLY A 163 4.69 -12.31 -5.14
CA GLY A 163 6.13 -12.15 -5.35
C GLY A 163 6.97 -13.01 -4.41
N SER A 164 8.28 -12.77 -4.35
CA SER A 164 9.18 -13.45 -3.41
C SER A 164 9.56 -12.58 -2.22
N ALA A 165 10.01 -13.20 -1.12
CA ALA A 165 10.53 -12.50 0.05
C ALA A 165 11.69 -11.55 -0.30
N SER A 166 12.55 -11.92 -1.25
CA SER A 166 13.64 -11.05 -1.71
C SER A 166 13.11 -9.78 -2.38
N GLU A 167 12.08 -9.91 -3.22
CA GLU A 167 11.48 -8.74 -3.88
C GLU A 167 10.80 -7.81 -2.86
N TYR A 168 10.21 -8.35 -1.79
CA TYR A 168 9.70 -7.55 -0.69
C TYR A 168 10.79 -6.77 0.04
N VAL A 169 11.94 -7.40 0.29
CA VAL A 169 13.08 -6.71 0.91
C VAL A 169 13.57 -5.56 0.04
N ASP A 170 13.65 -5.78 -1.28
CA ASP A 170 14.06 -4.73 -2.22
C ASP A 170 13.02 -3.61 -2.30
N TYR A 171 11.72 -3.95 -2.33
CA TYR A 171 10.61 -3.00 -2.22
C TYR A 171 10.70 -2.17 -0.94
N ALA A 172 10.88 -2.79 0.23
CA ALA A 172 10.97 -2.08 1.51
C ALA A 172 12.13 -1.08 1.54
N ARG A 173 13.26 -1.41 0.89
CA ARG A 173 14.41 -0.51 0.74
C ARG A 173 14.13 0.65 -0.21
N VAL A 174 13.43 0.40 -1.32
CA VAL A 174 12.98 1.45 -2.24
C VAL A 174 12.06 2.43 -1.50
N LEU A 175 11.07 1.91 -0.77
CA LEU A 175 10.18 2.74 0.05
C LEU A 175 10.94 3.61 1.05
N GLN A 176 11.82 3.02 1.86
CA GLN A 176 12.60 3.76 2.86
C GLN A 176 13.43 4.90 2.25
N LYS A 177 13.90 4.73 1.02
CA LYS A 177 14.69 5.74 0.31
C LYS A 177 13.83 6.82 -0.34
N MET A 178 12.70 6.44 -0.93
CA MET A 178 11.86 7.35 -1.71
C MET A 178 10.83 8.10 -0.87
N ASP A 179 10.35 7.48 0.20
CA ASP A 179 9.36 8.06 1.11
C ASP A 179 9.66 7.72 2.57
N PRO A 180 10.75 8.29 3.14
CA PRO A 180 11.15 8.01 4.51
C PRO A 180 10.08 8.41 5.53
N ASP A 181 9.25 9.40 5.19
CA ASP A 181 8.25 9.99 6.07
C ASP A 181 6.85 9.37 5.90
N CYS A 182 6.63 8.53 4.87
CA CYS A 182 5.31 7.97 4.51
C CYS A 182 4.27 9.09 4.29
N LYS A 183 4.48 9.88 3.23
CA LYS A 183 3.63 11.04 2.92
C LYS A 183 2.34 10.60 2.23
N GLN A 184 1.24 11.28 2.54
CA GLN A 184 -0.06 11.00 1.91
C GLN A 184 0.00 11.09 0.38
N ASP A 185 0.70 12.11 -0.16
CA ASP A 185 0.85 12.31 -1.62
C ASP A 185 1.58 11.15 -2.31
N SER A 186 2.32 10.35 -1.55
CA SER A 186 3.08 9.19 -2.03
C SER A 186 2.25 7.91 -2.06
N ALA A 187 1.02 7.89 -1.52
CA ALA A 187 0.19 6.68 -1.37
C ALA A 187 0.03 5.87 -2.66
N VAL A 188 -0.26 6.56 -3.77
CA VAL A 188 -0.54 5.92 -5.06
C VAL A 188 0.76 5.51 -5.77
N ALA A 189 1.86 6.19 -5.45
CA ALA A 189 3.17 5.84 -5.98
C ALA A 189 3.82 4.68 -5.22
N PHE A 190 3.45 4.48 -3.95
CA PHE A 190 4.11 3.57 -3.00
C PHE A 190 3.11 2.83 -2.09
N PRO A 191 2.20 2.03 -2.67
CA PRO A 191 1.19 1.25 -1.93
C PRO A 191 1.74 -0.02 -1.28
#